data_AF-A0A6L5ZIT4-F1
#
_entry.id   AF-A0A6L5ZIT4-F1
#
_cell.length_a   1.000
_cell.length_b   1.000
_cell.length_c   1.000
_cell.angle_alpha   90.00
_cell.angle_beta   90.00
_cell.angle_gamma   90.00
#
_symmetry.space_group_name_H-M   'P 1'
#
loop_
_entity.id
_entity.type
_entity.pdbx_description
1 polymer ?
#
loop_
_entity_poly.entity_id
_entity_poly.type
_entity_poly.pdbx_seq_one_letter_code
_entity_poly.pdbx_strand_id
1 'polypeptide(L)' 'MERPVKFEHNQFVGDKRTQVVYDVDALEGEDEALIEELMLAETYLCFGPDTLPEARNRGYHLFRKQRALHES' A
#
# COMPACT_ATOMS: atom_id res chain seq x y z
N MET A 1 6.77 4.70 -12.45
CA MET A 1 5.99 5.85 -11.96
C MET A 1 6.84 6.81 -11.13
N GLU A 2 6.58 8.12 -11.16
CA GLU A 2 7.12 9.03 -10.13
C GLU A 2 6.34 8.80 -8.84
N ARG A 3 7.04 8.49 -7.74
CA ARG A 3 6.41 8.26 -6.44
C ARG A 3 5.60 9.51 -6.05
N PRO A 4 4.31 9.38 -5.71
CA PRO A 4 3.53 10.54 -5.26
C PRO A 4 4.22 11.22 -4.09
N VAL A 5 4.33 12.56 -4.12
CA VAL A 5 5.00 13.35 -3.05
C VAL A 5 4.47 12.99 -1.66
N LYS A 6 3.19 12.63 -1.55
CA LYS A 6 2.54 12.22 -0.29
C LYS A 6 3.08 10.88 0.27
N PHE A 7 3.86 10.10 -0.48
CA PHE A 7 4.49 8.83 -0.06
C PHE A 7 6.00 8.85 -0.08
N GLU A 8 6.64 10.01 -0.21
CA GLU A 8 8.09 10.10 -0.26
C GLU A 8 8.77 9.32 0.89
N HIS A 9 8.09 9.19 2.03
CA HIS A 9 8.57 8.50 3.22
C HIS A 9 7.72 7.29 3.66
N ASN A 10 6.78 6.79 2.84
CA ASN A 10 5.92 5.67 3.21
C ASN A 10 5.96 4.55 2.16
N GLN A 11 6.33 3.35 2.61
CA GLN A 11 6.30 2.11 1.84
C GLN A 11 4.91 1.46 1.85
N PHE A 12 4.21 1.46 2.99
CA PHE A 12 2.93 0.77 3.13
C PHE A 12 1.75 1.75 3.11
N VAL A 13 0.87 1.57 2.13
CA VAL A 13 -0.30 2.43 1.93
C VAL A 13 -1.57 1.58 1.95
N GLY A 14 -2.48 1.91 2.86
CA GLY A 14 -3.75 1.20 3.01
C GLY A 14 -4.89 1.87 2.28
N ASP A 15 -5.70 1.12 1.53
CA ASP A 15 -7.00 1.55 1.02
C ASP A 15 -8.07 1.41 2.13
N LYS A 16 -8.63 2.55 2.56
CA LYS A 16 -9.67 2.62 3.61
C LYS A 16 -10.97 1.94 3.20
N ARG A 17 -11.24 1.79 1.90
CA ARG A 17 -12.48 1.21 1.37
C ARG A 17 -12.50 -0.31 1.47
N THR A 18 -11.34 -0.94 1.30
CA THR A 18 -11.22 -2.39 1.12
C THR A 18 -10.36 -3.09 2.17
N GLN A 19 -9.69 -2.33 3.05
CA GLN A 19 -8.70 -2.85 3.99
C GLN A 19 -7.56 -3.60 3.30
N VAL A 20 -7.22 -3.22 2.06
CA VAL A 20 -6.03 -3.73 1.36
C VAL A 20 -4.86 -2.80 1.65
N VAL A 21 -3.69 -3.37 1.98
CA VAL A 21 -2.42 -2.63 2.06
C VAL A 21 -1.55 -2.99 0.87
N TYR A 22 -0.98 -1.97 0.23
CA TYR A 22 -0.03 -2.10 -0.87
C TYR A 22 1.37 -1.77 -0.35
N ASP A 23 2.34 -2.58 -0.76
CA ASP A 23 3.76 -2.24 -0.69
C ASP A 23 4.10 -1.42 -1.95
N VAL A 24 4.22 -0.11 -1.81
CA VAL A 24 4.43 0.82 -2.93
C VAL A 24 5.76 0.55 -3.62
N ASP A 25 6.74 0.03 -2.92
CA ASP A 25 8.09 -0.27 -3.42
C ASP A 25 8.11 -1.55 -4.25
N ALA A 26 7.08 -2.40 -4.10
CA ALA A 26 6.94 -3.67 -4.80
C ALA A 26 5.79 -3.68 -5.82
N LEU A 27 5.26 -2.51 -6.21
CA LEU A 27 4.30 -2.39 -7.30
C LEU A 27 5.04 -2.16 -8.62
N GLU A 28 4.67 -2.93 -9.64
CA GLU A 28 5.29 -2.86 -10.97
C GLU A 28 4.22 -2.99 -12.06
N GLY A 29 4.44 -2.34 -13.20
CA GLY A 29 3.64 -2.54 -14.40
C GLY A 29 2.21 -2.03 -14.25
N GLU A 30 1.22 -2.87 -14.59
CA GLU A 30 -0.21 -2.49 -14.55
C GLU A 30 -0.71 -2.21 -13.13
N ASP A 31 -0.06 -2.78 -12.10
CA ASP A 31 -0.50 -2.64 -10.71
C ASP A 31 -0.12 -1.25 -10.13
N GLU A 32 0.80 -0.50 -10.76
CA GLU A 32 1.15 0.86 -10.33
C GLU A 32 -0.10 1.79 -10.36
N ALA A 33 -1.01 1.58 -11.33
CA ALA A 33 -2.24 2.35 -11.48
C ALA A 33 -3.21 2.24 -10.27
N LEU A 34 -3.06 1.21 -9.43
CA LEU A 34 -3.85 1.06 -8.20
C LEU A 34 -3.54 2.19 -7.20
N ILE A 35 -2.28 2.63 -7.13
CA ILE A 35 -1.88 3.74 -6.25
C ILE A 35 -2.35 5.07 -6.81
N GLU A 36 -2.26 5.28 -8.13
CA GLU A 36 -2.80 6.47 -8.78
C GLU A 36 -4.31 6.63 -8.51
N GLU A 37 -5.09 5.57 -8.71
CA GLU A 37 -6.53 5.58 -8.43
C GLU A 37 -6.80 5.88 -6.96
N LEU A 38 -6.10 5.19 -6.05
CA LEU A 38 -6.25 5.41 -4.62
C LEU A 38 -5.92 6.87 -4.22
N MET A 39 -4.97 7.52 -4.92
CA MET A 39 -4.57 8.90 -4.65
C MET A 39 -5.62 9.87 -5.13
N LEU A 40 -6.13 9.65 -6.35
CA LEU A 40 -7.23 10.42 -6.91
C LEU A 40 -8.48 10.32 -6.05
N ALA A 41 -8.74 9.13 -5.49
CA ALA A 41 -9.89 8.89 -4.61
C ALA A 41 -9.70 9.45 -3.19
N GLU A 42 -8.48 9.86 -2.80
CA GLU A 42 -8.13 10.33 -1.45
C GLU A 42 -8.56 9.39 -0.30
N THR A 43 -8.68 8.10 -0.61
CA THR A 43 -9.17 7.07 0.31
C THR A 43 -8.04 6.18 0.87
N TYR A 44 -6.85 6.76 1.04
CA TYR A 44 -5.70 6.08 1.65
C TYR A 44 -5.50 6.40 3.13
N LEU A 45 -4.66 5.60 3.78
CA LEU A 45 -3.98 5.92 5.04
C LEU A 45 -2.55 5.40 5.04
N CYS A 46 -1.71 6.00 5.88
CA CYS A 46 -0.37 5.50 6.22
C CYS A 46 -0.39 4.88 7.62
N PHE A 47 0.59 4.04 7.90
CA PHE A 47 0.70 3.35 9.18
C PHE A 47 1.81 3.95 10.05
N GLY A 48 1.52 4.14 11.35
CA GLY A 48 2.55 4.40 12.36
C GLY A 48 2.68 3.20 13.31
N PRO A 49 3.80 2.46 13.33
CA PRO A 49 4.96 2.56 12.41
C PRO A 49 4.65 2.06 10.98
N ASP A 50 5.41 2.52 10.00
CA ASP A 50 5.23 2.16 8.57
C ASP A 50 5.75 0.76 8.28
N THR A 51 4.99 -0.25 8.70
CA THR A 51 5.38 -1.65 8.59
C THR A 51 4.18 -2.52 8.25
N LEU A 52 4.40 -3.59 7.49
CA LEU A 52 3.35 -4.56 7.18
C LEU A 52 2.71 -5.20 8.44
N PRO A 53 3.46 -5.58 9.49
CA PRO A 53 2.86 -6.00 10.76
C PRO A 53 1.88 -4.99 11.36
N GLU A 54 2.18 -3.69 11.34
CA GLU A 54 1.26 -2.67 11.85
C GLU A 54 -0.03 -2.60 11.03
N ALA A 55 0.09 -2.69 9.69
CA ALA A 55 -1.09 -2.76 8.83
C ALA A 55 -1.97 -3.98 9.16
N ARG A 56 -1.35 -5.15 9.33
CA ARG A 56 -2.05 -6.39 9.72
C ARG A 56 -2.73 -6.26 11.09
N ASN A 57 -2.07 -5.64 12.07
CA ASN A 57 -2.65 -5.37 13.39
C ASN A 57 -3.89 -4.46 13.32
N ARG A 58 -3.96 -3.58 12.32
CA ARG A 58 -5.13 -2.73 12.03
C ARG A 58 -6.18 -3.40 11.13
N GLY A 59 -6.06 -4.69 10.85
CA GLY A 59 -7.01 -5.46 10.05
C GLY A 59 -6.78 -5.42 8.53
N TYR A 60 -5.68 -4.81 8.07
CA TYR A 60 -5.38 -4.75 6.64
C TYR A 60 -4.78 -6.06 6.12
N HIS A 61 -5.12 -6.39 4.88
CA HIS A 61 -4.58 -7.54 4.16
C HIS A 61 -3.66 -7.08 3.03
N LEU A 62 -2.47 -7.68 2.96
CA LEU A 62 -1.53 -7.40 1.87
C LEU A 62 -2.17 -7.74 0.52
N PHE A 63 -1.97 -6.84 -0.45
CA PHE A 63 -2.37 -7.04 -1.83
C PHE A 63 -1.93 -8.42 -2.33
N ARG A 64 -2.87 -9.16 -2.93
CA ARG A 64 -2.72 -10.60 -3.16
C ARG A 64 -1.46 -10.96 -3.95
N LYS A 65 -1.11 -10.16 -4.97
CA LYS A 65 0.07 -10.39 -5.82
C LYS A 65 1.40 -10.20 -5.06
N GLN A 66 1.40 -9.44 -3.97
CA GLN A 66 2.60 -9.15 -3.17
C GLN A 66 2.82 -10.11 -2.01
N ARG A 67 1.89 -11.04 -1.75
CA ARG A 67 1.98 -12.00 -0.63
C ARG A 67 3.27 -12.82 -0.65
N ALA A 68 3.64 -13.36 -1.81
CA ALA A 68 4.83 -14.19 -1.95
C ALA A 68 6.14 -13.43 -1.62
N LEU A 69 6.15 -12.10 -1.73
CA LEU A 69 7.33 -11.27 -1.40
C LEU A 69 7.50 -11.09 0.11
N HIS A 70 6.41 -11.22 0.87
CA HIS A 70 6.36 -10.97 2.32
C HIS A 70 6.08 -12.23 3.14
N GLU A 71 6.08 -13.40 2.49
CA GLU A 71 6.02 -14.71 3.12
C GLU A 71 7.46 -15.28 3.17
N SER A 72 8.15 -15.04 4.28
CA SER A 72 9.42 -15.71 4.65
C SER A 72 9.38 -16.12 6.12
#